data_AF-A0A1G6YBM5-F1
#
_entry.id   AF-A0A1G6YBM5-F1
#
_cell.length_a   1.000
_cell.length_b   1.000
_cell.length_c   1.000
_cell.angle_alpha   90.00
_cell.angle_beta   90.00
_cell.angle_gamma   90.00
#
_symmetry.space_group_name_H-M   'P 1'
#
loop_
_entity.id
_entity.type
_entity.pdbx_description
1 polymer ?
#
loop_
_entity_poly.entity_id
_entity_poly.type
_entity_poly.pdbx_seq_one_letter_code
_entity_poly.pdbx_strand_id
1 'polypeptide(L)'
;MSTKTKSGLLPILIIGGIVIATTQTDIGQEVLDLIGIGESEAGGILVPPAFRDRVKECAPEQLTKDRRCEDLPVVPIDAEKMPHIARHISMAWSSGQSALLHYEVDQKTRDANNRAVCTPARLAELKPLSCDEYPFKSAKEGGAGASTQGVPIIEQNRQGGAIGRAYTVNQLQDGDEFLVVIINPDKIATGEFEG
;
A
#
# COMPACT_ATOMS: atom_id res chain seq x y z
N MET A 1 -21.08 -64.77 23.43
CA MET A 1 -19.98 -64.83 24.41
C MET A 1 -18.74 -65.35 23.70
N SER A 2 -17.74 -64.50 23.44
CA SER A 2 -16.32 -64.74 23.74
C SER A 2 -15.50 -63.62 23.08
N THR A 3 -14.88 -62.80 23.92
CA THR A 3 -13.91 -61.76 23.57
C THR A 3 -12.52 -62.37 23.48
N LYS A 4 -11.64 -61.87 22.59
CA LYS A 4 -10.24 -61.60 22.93
C LYS A 4 -9.49 -60.78 21.86
N THR A 5 -8.80 -59.77 22.40
CA THR A 5 -7.97 -58.71 21.81
C THR A 5 -6.53 -59.15 21.56
N LYS A 6 -5.84 -58.45 20.63
CA LYS A 6 -4.43 -57.95 20.61
C LYS A 6 -3.83 -58.10 19.19
N SER A 7 -2.89 -57.30 18.68
CA SER A 7 -2.27 -55.99 18.94
C SER A 7 -1.14 -55.84 17.89
N GLY A 8 -0.84 -54.63 17.41
CA GLY A 8 0.36 -54.29 16.60
C GLY A 8 0.12 -54.37 15.07
N LEU A 9 0.65 -53.50 14.21
CA LEU A 9 1.79 -52.57 14.27
C LEU A 9 1.46 -51.33 13.40
N LEU A 10 1.97 -50.17 13.80
CA LEU A 10 1.86 -48.86 13.12
C LEU A 10 2.29 -48.88 11.64
N PRO A 11 1.66 -48.10 10.74
CA PRO A 11 2.20 -47.82 9.42
C PRO A 11 3.23 -46.68 9.45
N ILE A 12 4.35 -46.88 8.76
CA ILE A 12 5.39 -45.89 8.47
C ILE A 12 4.83 -44.89 7.45
N LEU A 13 4.69 -43.62 7.86
CA LEU A 13 4.41 -42.49 6.99
C LEU A 13 5.67 -42.15 6.19
N ILE A 14 5.67 -42.45 4.90
CA ILE A 14 6.64 -41.89 3.94
C ILE A 14 6.18 -40.46 3.65
N ILE A 15 6.81 -39.49 4.31
CA ILE A 15 6.69 -38.08 3.95
C ILE A 15 7.51 -37.89 2.66
N GLY A 16 6.82 -37.99 1.53
CA GLY A 16 7.36 -37.53 0.25
C GLY A 16 7.55 -36.03 0.31
N GLY A 17 8.81 -35.59 0.42
CA GLY A 17 9.18 -34.20 0.27
C GLY A 17 8.86 -33.74 -1.13
N ILE A 18 7.83 -32.92 -1.28
CA ILE A 18 7.57 -32.18 -2.50
C ILE A 18 8.64 -31.09 -2.57
N VAL A 19 9.60 -31.25 -3.47
CA VAL A 19 10.49 -30.17 -3.88
C VAL A 19 9.67 -29.28 -4.82
N ILE A 20 9.07 -28.23 -4.27
CA ILE A 20 8.44 -27.19 -5.06
C ILE A 20 9.58 -26.33 -5.63
N ALA A 21 9.82 -26.48 -6.92
CA ALA A 21 10.64 -25.54 -7.67
C ALA A 21 9.88 -24.22 -7.78
N THR A 22 10.13 -23.30 -6.85
CA THR A 22 9.54 -21.95 -6.89
C THR A 22 10.24 -21.16 -7.99
N THR A 23 9.52 -20.92 -9.08
CA THR A 23 9.90 -19.91 -10.06
C THR A 23 9.60 -18.54 -9.44
N GLN A 24 10.45 -17.54 -9.69
CA GLN A 24 10.41 -16.16 -9.15
C GLN A 24 9.08 -15.38 -9.30
N THR A 25 8.04 -15.98 -9.87
CA THR A 25 6.68 -15.45 -10.01
C THR A 25 5.86 -15.48 -8.72
N ASP A 26 6.22 -16.31 -7.74
CA ASP A 26 5.33 -16.59 -6.61
C ASP A 26 5.30 -15.50 -5.53
N ILE A 27 6.37 -14.70 -5.37
CA ILE A 27 6.44 -13.70 -4.30
C ILE A 27 5.50 -12.52 -4.58
N GLY A 28 5.35 -12.13 -5.85
CA GLY A 28 4.41 -11.08 -6.25
C GLY A 28 2.96 -11.51 -5.99
N GLN A 29 2.63 -12.76 -6.33
CA GLN A 29 1.31 -13.34 -6.09
C GLN A 29 1.02 -13.52 -4.60
N GLU A 30 1.98 -13.98 -3.79
CA GLU A 30 1.80 -14.14 -2.34
C GLU A 30 1.58 -12.81 -1.63
N VAL A 31 2.32 -11.75 -2.01
CA VAL A 31 2.06 -10.41 -1.47
C VAL A 31 0.65 -9.99 -1.86
N LEU A 32 0.29 -10.05 -3.15
CA LEU A 32 -1.04 -9.70 -3.65
C LEU A 32 -2.15 -10.49 -2.94
N ASP A 33 -2.00 -11.80 -2.75
CA ASP A 33 -2.96 -12.65 -2.05
C ASP A 33 -3.03 -12.34 -0.54
N LEU A 34 -1.91 -11.98 0.10
CA LEU A 34 -1.85 -11.53 1.50
C LEU A 34 -2.57 -10.18 1.71
N ILE A 35 -2.59 -9.28 0.72
CA ILE A 35 -3.42 -8.06 0.73
C ILE A 35 -4.85 -8.29 0.18
N GLY A 36 -5.24 -9.54 -0.08
CA GLY A 36 -6.57 -9.88 -0.59
C GLY A 36 -6.82 -9.40 -2.03
N ILE A 37 -5.76 -9.30 -2.82
CA ILE A 37 -5.73 -9.01 -4.27
C ILE A 37 -5.70 -10.34 -5.02
N GLY A 38 -6.56 -11.27 -4.60
CA GLY A 38 -6.82 -12.55 -5.26
C GLY A 38 -7.92 -12.43 -6.32
N GLU A 39 -7.99 -11.30 -7.00
CA GLU A 39 -8.70 -11.02 -8.24
C GLU A 39 -8.39 -9.54 -8.47
N SER A 40 -7.87 -9.20 -9.64
CA SER A 40 -7.86 -7.81 -10.09
C SER A 40 -9.26 -7.25 -9.88
N GLU A 41 -9.47 -6.44 -8.84
CA GLU A 41 -10.68 -5.66 -8.62
C GLU A 41 -11.05 -5.08 -9.98
N ALA A 42 -12.15 -5.55 -10.55
CA ALA A 42 -12.44 -5.47 -12.00
C ALA A 42 -12.62 -4.03 -12.54
N GLY A 43 -12.34 -3.01 -11.72
CA GLY A 43 -12.38 -1.59 -12.04
C GLY A 43 -11.03 -0.88 -12.07
N GLY A 44 -9.89 -1.58 -11.97
CA GLY A 44 -8.56 -0.95 -12.08
C GLY A 44 -8.21 -0.01 -10.91
N ILE A 45 -8.91 -0.15 -9.78
CA ILE A 45 -8.71 0.60 -8.54
C ILE A 45 -8.45 -0.42 -7.42
N LEU A 46 -7.46 -0.13 -6.59
CA LEU A 46 -7.12 -0.90 -5.41
C LEU A 46 -7.24 -0.03 -4.16
N VAL A 47 -7.97 -0.55 -3.18
CA VAL A 47 -8.14 -0.03 -1.83
C VAL A 47 -8.25 -1.21 -0.84
N PRO A 48 -7.98 -1.01 0.46
CA PRO A 48 -8.25 -2.04 1.47
C PRO A 48 -9.74 -2.45 1.46
N PRO A 49 -10.07 -3.71 1.82
CA PRO A 49 -11.45 -4.23 1.76
C PRO A 49 -12.51 -3.35 2.42
N ALA A 50 -12.17 -2.71 3.54
CA ALA A 50 -13.07 -1.81 4.28
C ALA A 50 -13.53 -0.57 3.49
N PHE A 51 -12.86 -0.23 2.38
CA PHE A 51 -13.14 0.97 1.59
C PHE A 51 -13.64 0.67 0.17
N ARG A 52 -13.76 -0.60 -0.23
CA ARG A 52 -14.21 -0.99 -1.58
C ARG A 52 -15.57 -0.39 -1.93
N ASP A 53 -16.52 -0.43 -0.99
CA ASP A 53 -17.85 0.15 -1.18
C ASP A 53 -17.84 1.67 -1.42
N ARG A 54 -16.81 2.40 -0.95
CA ARG A 54 -16.71 3.85 -1.12
C ARG A 54 -16.23 4.26 -2.51
N VAL A 55 -15.70 3.32 -3.30
CA VAL A 55 -15.12 3.58 -4.62
C VAL A 55 -15.73 2.73 -5.74
N LYS A 56 -16.66 1.83 -5.41
CA LYS A 56 -17.23 0.83 -6.34
C LYS A 56 -17.89 1.43 -7.59
N GLU A 57 -18.42 2.65 -7.49
CA GLU A 57 -19.10 3.33 -8.61
C GLU A 57 -18.17 4.24 -9.42
N CYS A 58 -16.87 4.27 -9.08
CA CYS A 58 -15.91 5.20 -9.67
C CYS A 58 -14.93 4.51 -10.61
N ALA A 59 -14.47 5.24 -11.63
CA ALA A 59 -13.50 4.76 -12.62
C ALA A 59 -12.13 5.45 -12.45
N PRO A 60 -11.01 4.77 -12.78
CA PRO A 60 -9.65 5.34 -12.68
C PRO A 60 -9.47 6.70 -13.35
N GLU A 61 -10.08 6.89 -14.52
CA GLU A 61 -10.01 8.14 -15.28
C GLU A 61 -10.66 9.30 -14.52
N GLN A 62 -11.82 9.05 -13.92
CA GLN A 62 -12.53 10.01 -13.08
C GLN A 62 -11.70 10.37 -11.85
N LEU A 63 -11.18 9.37 -11.13
CA LEU A 63 -10.36 9.60 -9.94
C LEU A 63 -9.10 10.42 -10.27
N THR A 64 -8.47 10.15 -11.41
CA THR A 64 -7.29 10.88 -11.87
C THR A 64 -7.58 12.35 -12.20
N LYS A 65 -8.72 12.61 -12.84
CA LYS A 65 -9.11 13.94 -13.31
C LYS A 65 -9.69 14.79 -12.17
N ASP A 66 -10.71 14.25 -11.51
CA ASP A 66 -11.56 14.99 -10.57
C ASP A 66 -11.03 14.88 -9.15
N ARG A 67 -10.12 13.92 -8.88
CA ARG A 67 -9.54 13.66 -7.55
C ARG A 67 -10.62 13.41 -6.51
N ARG A 68 -11.74 12.83 -6.93
CA ARG A 68 -12.92 12.58 -6.10
C ARG A 68 -13.68 11.37 -6.61
N CYS A 69 -14.29 10.64 -5.69
CA CYS A 69 -15.33 9.66 -5.98
C CYS A 69 -16.62 10.15 -5.32
N GLU A 70 -17.63 10.51 -6.11
CA GLU A 70 -18.83 11.21 -5.61
C GLU A 70 -18.47 12.46 -4.78
N ASP A 71 -18.70 12.44 -3.46
CA ASP A 71 -18.36 13.51 -2.53
C ASP A 71 -17.04 13.26 -1.78
N LEU A 72 -16.45 12.07 -1.90
CA LEU A 72 -15.22 11.67 -1.21
C LEU A 72 -13.97 12.14 -1.97
N PRO A 73 -13.17 13.06 -1.42
CA PRO A 73 -11.87 13.40 -2.00
C PRO A 73 -10.97 12.18 -2.04
N VAL A 74 -10.22 12.02 -3.14
CA VAL A 74 -9.25 10.93 -3.29
C VAL A 74 -7.88 11.44 -3.70
N VAL A 75 -6.84 10.74 -3.24
CA VAL A 75 -5.48 10.84 -3.75
C VAL A 75 -5.20 9.58 -4.56
N PRO A 76 -5.28 9.64 -5.91
CA PRO A 76 -4.95 8.50 -6.74
C PRO A 76 -3.44 8.40 -6.93
N ILE A 77 -2.92 7.24 -6.55
CA ILE A 77 -1.55 6.80 -6.75
C ILE A 77 -1.54 5.91 -7.97
N ASP A 78 -0.99 6.42 -9.06
CA ASP A 78 -0.91 5.71 -10.33
C ASP A 78 0.30 4.79 -10.33
N ALA A 79 0.09 3.48 -10.19
CA ALA A 79 1.16 2.50 -10.13
C ALA A 79 1.89 2.35 -11.48
N GLU A 80 1.29 2.76 -12.60
CA GLU A 80 2.01 2.85 -13.88
C GLU A 80 3.11 3.92 -13.83
N LYS A 81 2.88 4.99 -13.07
CA LYS A 81 3.80 6.13 -12.95
C LYS A 81 4.67 6.08 -11.71
N MET A 82 4.23 5.37 -10.67
CA MET A 82 4.86 5.31 -9.35
C MET A 82 4.77 3.89 -8.76
N PRO A 83 5.31 2.88 -9.45
CA PRO A 83 5.14 1.48 -9.07
C PRO A 83 5.71 1.13 -7.69
N HIS A 84 6.83 1.74 -7.28
CA HIS A 84 7.46 1.46 -5.98
C HIS A 84 6.78 2.20 -4.83
N ILE A 85 6.25 3.40 -5.06
CA ILE A 85 5.37 4.08 -4.09
C ILE A 85 4.07 3.32 -3.91
N ALA A 86 3.43 2.87 -5.00
CA ALA A 86 2.20 2.09 -4.91
C ALA A 86 2.42 0.81 -4.09
N ARG A 87 3.56 0.12 -4.29
CA ARG A 87 3.98 -1.02 -3.47
C ARG A 87 4.15 -0.66 -1.99
N HIS A 88 4.85 0.44 -1.69
CA HIS A 88 5.04 0.87 -0.30
C HIS A 88 3.69 1.13 0.40
N ILE A 89 2.77 1.82 -0.28
CA ILE A 89 1.43 2.12 0.23
C ILE A 89 0.61 0.84 0.45
N SER A 90 0.63 -0.10 -0.50
CA SER A 90 -0.10 -1.37 -0.33
C SER A 90 0.44 -2.20 0.84
N MET A 91 1.77 -2.20 1.05
CA MET A 91 2.39 -2.86 2.21
C MET A 91 2.07 -2.16 3.53
N ALA A 92 2.05 -0.83 3.54
CA ALA A 92 1.61 -0.05 4.69
C ALA A 92 0.17 -0.40 5.10
N TRP A 93 -0.75 -0.51 4.13
CA TRP A 93 -2.11 -0.98 4.37
C TRP A 93 -2.15 -2.40 4.94
N SER A 94 -1.35 -3.32 4.40
CA SER A 94 -1.23 -4.70 4.91
C SER A 94 -0.74 -4.75 6.36
N SER A 95 0.03 -3.74 6.77
CA SER A 95 0.57 -3.59 8.13
C SER A 95 -0.40 -2.84 9.06
N GLY A 96 -1.62 -2.55 8.60
CA GLY A 96 -2.69 -1.94 9.40
C GLY A 96 -2.77 -0.41 9.32
N GLN A 97 -1.99 0.24 8.45
CA GLN A 97 -2.11 1.70 8.26
C GLN A 97 -3.32 2.03 7.41
N SER A 98 -4.08 3.06 7.79
CA SER A 98 -5.34 3.43 7.14
C SER A 98 -5.14 3.95 5.70
N ALA A 99 -6.06 3.61 4.79
CA ALA A 99 -6.17 4.27 3.48
C ALA A 99 -6.94 5.61 3.55
N LEU A 100 -7.82 5.75 4.55
CA LEU A 100 -8.53 7.00 4.82
C LEU A 100 -7.69 7.85 5.77
N LEU A 101 -7.31 9.04 5.31
CA LEU A 101 -6.44 9.97 6.00
C LEU A 101 -7.13 11.32 6.18
N HIS A 102 -6.67 12.11 7.15
CA HIS A 102 -7.19 13.47 7.38
C HIS A 102 -6.12 14.50 7.06
N TYR A 103 -6.46 15.55 6.30
CA TYR A 103 -5.50 16.56 5.88
C TYR A 103 -4.96 17.36 7.07
N GLU A 104 -3.63 17.53 7.12
CA GLU A 104 -2.95 18.40 8.08
C GLU A 104 -2.43 19.64 7.35
N VAL A 105 -3.01 20.81 7.66
CA VAL A 105 -2.68 22.06 6.96
C VAL A 105 -1.44 22.76 7.53
N ASP A 106 -1.12 22.55 8.82
CA ASP A 106 -0.05 23.28 9.48
C ASP A 106 1.33 22.79 9.03
N GLN A 107 2.09 23.67 8.39
CA GLN A 107 3.39 23.32 7.84
C GLN A 107 4.39 22.85 8.90
N LYS A 108 4.32 23.41 10.12
CA LYS A 108 5.24 23.03 11.20
C LYS A 108 4.96 21.62 11.68
N THR A 109 3.69 21.24 11.79
CA THR A 109 3.26 19.87 12.08
C THR A 109 3.71 18.91 10.97
N ARG A 110 3.49 19.26 9.71
CA ARG A 110 3.93 18.43 8.57
C ARG A 110 5.44 18.21 8.55
N ASP A 111 6.22 19.25 8.85
CA ASP A 111 7.67 19.14 8.93
C ASP A 111 8.11 18.30 10.14
N ALA A 112 7.37 18.37 11.25
CA ALA A 112 7.60 17.52 12.42
C ALA A 112 7.29 16.04 12.10
N ASN A 113 6.18 15.77 11.41
CA ASN A 113 5.81 14.44 10.94
C ASN A 113 6.91 13.85 10.06
N ASN A 114 7.38 14.60 9.07
CA ASN A 114 8.44 14.14 8.18
C ASN A 114 9.75 13.83 8.93
N ARG A 115 10.17 14.73 9.84
CA ARG A 115 11.40 14.51 10.62
C ARG A 115 11.30 13.36 11.61
N ALA A 116 10.10 12.95 12.00
CA ALA A 116 9.91 11.83 12.91
C ALA A 116 10.28 10.48 12.26
N VAL A 117 10.18 10.37 10.92
CA VAL A 117 10.40 9.10 10.20
C VAL A 117 11.52 9.17 9.19
N CYS A 118 11.62 10.26 8.41
CA CYS A 118 12.75 10.53 7.54
C CYS A 118 13.88 11.25 8.30
N THR A 119 14.37 10.62 9.37
CA THR A 119 15.47 11.14 10.19
C THR A 119 16.77 11.26 9.38
N PRO A 120 17.76 12.08 9.79
CA PRO A 120 19.05 12.13 9.10
C PRO A 120 19.74 10.77 8.92
N ALA A 121 19.60 9.87 9.88
CA ALA A 121 20.12 8.51 9.79
C ALA A 121 19.38 7.69 8.73
N ARG A 122 18.04 7.75 8.73
CA ARG A 122 17.21 7.08 7.72
C ARG A 122 17.48 7.61 6.31
N LEU A 123 17.60 8.93 6.17
CA LEU A 123 17.96 9.57 4.90
C LEU A 123 19.36 9.16 4.43
N ALA A 124 20.31 8.91 5.34
CA ALA A 124 21.64 8.43 4.97
C ALA A 124 21.61 6.96 4.52
N GLU A 125 20.83 6.12 5.19
CA GLU A 125 20.63 4.71 4.84
C GLU A 125 19.98 4.55 3.45
N LEU A 126 19.00 5.39 3.13
CA LEU A 126 18.24 5.29 1.88
C LEU A 126 18.98 5.83 0.66
N LYS A 127 20.13 6.51 0.79
CA LYS A 127 20.83 7.09 -0.37
C LYS A 127 21.21 6.01 -1.39
N PRO A 128 21.01 6.26 -2.70
CA PRO A 128 20.64 7.54 -3.34
C PRO A 128 19.13 7.79 -3.47
N LEU A 129 18.29 6.96 -2.86
CA LEU A 129 16.83 6.99 -2.97
C LEU A 129 16.21 8.11 -2.13
N SER A 130 14.95 8.42 -2.44
CA SER A 130 14.13 9.31 -1.62
C SER A 130 13.43 8.54 -0.51
N CYS A 131 13.23 9.18 0.64
CA CYS A 131 12.45 8.62 1.74
C CYS A 131 10.97 8.90 1.49
N ASP A 132 10.24 7.88 1.06
CA ASP A 132 8.78 7.91 1.02
C ASP A 132 8.21 7.52 2.39
N GLU A 133 7.09 8.11 2.75
CA GLU A 133 6.45 7.94 4.05
C GLU A 133 4.94 7.71 3.91
N TYR A 134 4.42 6.71 4.61
CA TYR A 134 2.98 6.45 4.68
C TYR A 134 2.57 6.14 6.12
N PRO A 135 1.50 6.76 6.68
CA PRO A 135 0.72 7.85 6.09
C PRO A 135 1.56 9.10 5.81
N PHE A 136 1.10 9.90 4.83
CA PHE A 136 1.84 11.06 4.35
C PHE A 136 2.14 12.07 5.47
N LYS A 137 3.24 12.83 5.39
CA LYS A 137 3.46 13.96 6.33
C LYS A 137 2.34 14.99 6.35
N SER A 138 1.58 15.10 5.27
CA SER A 138 0.42 15.97 5.14
C SER A 138 -0.88 15.34 5.62
N ALA A 139 -0.81 14.20 6.29
CA ALA A 139 -1.92 13.58 6.99
C ALA A 139 -1.74 13.71 8.51
N LYS A 140 -2.85 13.79 9.25
CA LYS A 140 -2.85 13.77 10.72
C LYS A 140 -2.38 12.42 11.28
N GLU A 141 -2.55 11.35 10.52
CA GLU A 141 -2.03 10.00 10.81
C GLU A 141 -0.53 9.85 10.48
N GLY A 142 0.07 10.84 9.83
CA GLY A 142 1.49 10.83 9.50
C GLY A 142 2.38 11.03 10.73
N GLY A 143 3.68 10.95 10.50
CA GLY A 143 4.67 11.14 11.57
C GLY A 143 5.03 9.85 12.29
N ALA A 144 5.22 9.91 13.61
CA ALA A 144 5.74 8.77 14.37
C ALA A 144 4.89 7.51 14.19
N GLY A 145 5.52 6.41 13.75
CA GLY A 145 4.83 5.16 13.42
C GLY A 145 4.42 5.03 11.95
N ALA A 146 4.64 6.05 11.11
CA ALA A 146 4.55 5.92 9.67
C ALA A 146 5.63 4.96 9.14
N SER A 147 5.26 4.18 8.13
CA SER A 147 6.16 3.32 7.37
C SER A 147 7.05 4.19 6.48
N THR A 148 8.30 3.75 6.26
CA THR A 148 9.21 4.42 5.32
C THR A 148 9.88 3.44 4.39
N GLN A 149 10.01 3.82 3.12
CA GLN A 149 10.72 3.04 2.11
C GLN A 149 11.56 3.95 1.21
N GLY A 150 12.68 3.43 0.73
CA GLY A 150 13.44 4.07 -0.35
C GLY A 150 12.69 3.96 -1.67
N VAL A 151 12.50 5.07 -2.37
CA VAL A 151 11.85 5.12 -3.70
C VAL A 151 12.63 5.99 -4.68
N PRO A 152 12.44 5.83 -5.99
CA PRO A 152 13.02 6.73 -6.98
C PRO A 152 12.56 8.18 -6.78
N ILE A 153 13.48 9.13 -6.89
CA ILE A 153 13.17 10.57 -6.73
C ILE A 153 12.07 11.03 -7.71
N ILE A 154 12.04 10.46 -8.92
CA ILE A 154 11.01 10.78 -9.90
C ILE A 154 9.60 10.36 -9.44
N GLU A 155 9.48 9.23 -8.75
CA GLU A 155 8.21 8.80 -8.16
C GLU A 155 7.82 9.71 -7.01
N GLN A 156 8.76 10.06 -6.13
CA GLN A 156 8.49 10.98 -5.01
C GLN A 156 7.93 12.32 -5.50
N ASN A 157 8.51 12.87 -6.57
CA ASN A 157 8.05 14.13 -7.16
C ASN A 157 6.64 13.99 -7.78
N ARG A 158 6.37 12.87 -8.45
CA ARG A 158 5.04 12.57 -9.01
C ARG A 158 3.99 12.43 -7.91
N GLN A 159 4.34 11.78 -6.80
CA GLN A 159 3.45 11.60 -5.66
C GLN A 159 3.12 12.94 -5.02
N GLY A 160 4.13 13.80 -4.79
CA GLY A 160 3.93 15.15 -4.30
C GLY A 160 2.99 15.98 -5.19
N GLY A 161 3.12 15.85 -6.52
CA GLY A 161 2.20 16.47 -7.47
C GLY A 161 0.77 15.92 -7.41
N ALA A 162 0.61 14.60 -7.28
CA ALA A 162 -0.70 13.94 -7.16
C ALA A 162 -1.43 14.35 -5.88
N ILE A 163 -0.70 14.36 -4.75
CA ILE A 163 -1.19 14.79 -3.44
C ILE A 163 -1.59 16.27 -3.48
N GLY A 164 -0.68 17.16 -3.91
CA GLY A 164 -0.96 18.60 -3.96
C GLY A 164 -2.13 18.96 -4.88
N ARG A 165 -2.27 18.26 -6.01
CA ARG A 165 -3.42 18.42 -6.90
C ARG A 165 -4.73 17.97 -6.25
N ALA A 166 -4.74 16.84 -5.54
CA ALA A 166 -5.92 16.38 -4.84
C ALA A 166 -6.38 17.39 -3.78
N TYR A 167 -5.45 17.95 -3.01
CA TYR A 167 -5.76 18.95 -1.98
C TYR A 167 -6.34 20.24 -2.57
N THR A 168 -5.76 20.73 -3.67
CA THR A 168 -6.18 21.99 -4.31
C THR A 168 -7.49 21.86 -5.08
N VAL A 169 -7.69 20.78 -5.86
CA VAL A 169 -8.93 20.55 -6.62
C VAL A 169 -10.12 20.35 -5.69
N ASN A 170 -9.94 19.64 -4.57
CA ASN A 170 -11.00 19.40 -3.59
C ASN A 170 -11.13 20.50 -2.53
N GLN A 171 -10.24 21.50 -2.54
CA GLN A 171 -10.23 22.60 -1.58
C GLN A 171 -10.18 22.11 -0.12
N LEU A 172 -9.38 21.08 0.15
CA LEU A 172 -9.32 20.47 1.48
C LEU A 172 -8.92 21.47 2.55
N GLN A 173 -9.67 21.44 3.64
CA GLN A 173 -9.41 22.16 4.89
C GLN A 173 -8.74 21.22 5.90
N ASP A 174 -8.23 21.82 6.99
CA ASP A 174 -7.63 21.03 8.05
C ASP A 174 -8.64 20.02 8.62
N GLY A 175 -8.22 18.76 8.72
CA GLY A 175 -9.05 17.67 9.21
C GLY A 175 -10.02 17.08 8.18
N ASP A 176 -10.11 17.60 6.96
CA ASP A 176 -10.93 16.97 5.92
C ASP A 176 -10.41 15.58 5.59
N GLU A 177 -11.33 14.62 5.43
CA GLU A 177 -10.97 13.27 5.02
C GLU A 177 -10.61 13.19 3.52
N PHE A 178 -9.66 12.32 3.19
CA PHE A 178 -9.39 11.91 1.82
C PHE A 178 -8.97 10.44 1.79
N LEU A 179 -9.42 9.71 0.77
CA LEU A 179 -9.05 8.32 0.58
C LEU A 179 -7.87 8.20 -0.38
N VAL A 180 -6.83 7.50 0.05
CA VAL A 180 -5.73 7.09 -0.83
C VAL A 180 -6.17 5.85 -1.60
N VAL A 181 -6.06 5.91 -2.93
CA VAL A 181 -6.41 4.81 -3.82
C VAL A 181 -5.22 4.51 -4.72
N ILE A 182 -5.01 3.25 -5.07
CA ILE A 182 -4.04 2.89 -6.12
C ILE A 182 -4.82 2.62 -7.40
N ILE A 183 -4.38 3.20 -8.51
CA ILE A 183 -4.91 2.88 -9.84
C ILE A 183 -3.85 2.13 -10.65
N ASN A 184 -4.29 1.36 -11.64
CA ASN A 184 -3.44 0.45 -12.42
C ASN A 184 -2.70 -0.57 -11.52
N PRO A 185 -3.39 -1.27 -10.60
CA PRO A 185 -2.73 -2.08 -9.57
C PRO A 185 -1.89 -3.24 -10.12
N ASP A 186 -2.13 -3.67 -11.36
CA ASP A 186 -1.30 -4.65 -12.08
C ASP A 186 0.13 -4.13 -12.37
N LYS A 187 0.37 -2.82 -12.21
CA LYS A 187 1.68 -2.18 -12.37
C LYS A 187 2.43 -1.98 -11.05
N ILE A 188 1.88 -2.41 -9.92
CA ILE A 188 2.60 -2.33 -8.64
C ILE A 188 3.92 -3.10 -8.74
N ALA A 189 5.02 -2.51 -8.26
CA ALA A 189 6.31 -3.19 -8.25
C ALA A 189 6.24 -4.45 -7.38
N THR A 190 6.87 -5.54 -7.82
CA THR A 190 6.95 -6.79 -7.04
C THR A 190 8.07 -6.76 -6.00
N GLY A 191 9.08 -5.91 -6.20
CA GLY A 191 10.24 -5.76 -5.33
C GLY A 191 10.50 -4.32 -4.90
N GLU A 192 11.45 -4.17 -3.98
CA GLU A 192 12.03 -2.87 -3.67
C GLU A 192 12.78 -2.31 -4.89
N PHE A 193 13.02 -1.01 -4.91
CA PHE A 193 13.81 -0.39 -5.96
C PHE A 193 15.30 -0.56 -5.64
N GLU A 194 16.06 -1.18 -6.55
CA GLU A 194 17.46 -1.56 -6.32
C GLU A 194 18.49 -0.51 -6.81
N GLY A 195 18.06 0.57 -7.48
CA GLY A 195 18.95 1.64 -7.97
C GLY A 195 19.10 1.70 -9.49
#